data_AF-A0A7Y5RLE1-F1
#
_entry.id   AF-A0A7Y5RLE1-F1
#
_cell.length_a   1.000
_cell.length_b   1.000
_cell.length_c   1.000
_cell.angle_alpha   90.00
_cell.angle_beta   90.00
_cell.angle_gamma   90.00
#
_symmetry.space_group_name_H-M   'P 1'
#
loop_
_entity.id
_entity.type
_entity.pdbx_description
1 polymer ?
#
loop_
_entity_poly.entity_id
_entity_poly.type
_entity_poly.pdbx_seq_one_letter_code
_entity_poly.pdbx_strand_id
1 'polypeptide(L)'
;MPQHVVKARGFYARVDLADADLMIVIEAESLEFHADAAALQHDCRRYTGLGARGWVVLRFTWSEVMTQPHYVREALTMTAAVRRTATKGQARTGPAETGAVVAVRRSA
;
A
#
# COMPACT_ATOMS: atom_id res chain seq x y z
N MET A 1 2.98 1.26 12.95
CA MET A 1 2.97 2.66 13.42
C MET A 1 1.65 3.31 13.06
N PRO A 2 0.91 3.90 14.01
CA PRO A 2 -0.30 4.67 13.71
C PRO A 2 0.01 6.00 13.04
N GLN A 3 -0.94 6.50 12.22
CA GLN A 3 -0.92 7.78 11.52
C GLN A 3 0.43 8.04 10.81
N HIS A 4 0.94 7.01 10.13
CA HIS A 4 2.27 7.01 9.54
C HIS A 4 2.31 7.86 8.27
N VAL A 5 3.43 8.55 8.04
CA VAL A 5 3.63 9.36 6.83
C VAL A 5 4.69 8.73 5.95
N VAL A 6 4.30 8.36 4.73
CA VAL A 6 5.20 7.93 3.67
C VAL A 6 5.61 9.15 2.85
N LYS A 7 6.90 9.49 2.87
CA LYS A 7 7.48 10.59 2.08
C LYS A 7 8.49 10.05 1.08
N ALA A 8 8.40 10.51 -0.16
CA ALA A 8 9.41 10.30 -1.19
C ALA A 8 9.47 11.52 -2.10
N ARG A 9 10.46 11.59 -3.01
CA ARG A 9 10.54 12.69 -3.97
C ARG A 9 9.23 12.79 -4.76
N GLY A 10 8.56 13.94 -4.63
CA GLY A 10 7.28 14.22 -5.28
C GLY A 10 6.08 13.41 -4.75
N PHE A 11 6.17 12.80 -3.57
CA PHE A 11 5.09 12.00 -3.01
C PHE A 11 4.96 12.14 -1.50
N TYR A 12 3.71 12.25 -1.06
CA TYR A 12 3.33 12.36 0.33
C TYR A 12 2.02 11.60 0.53
N ALA A 13 1.98 10.71 1.52
CA ALA A 13 0.75 10.07 1.97
C ALA A 13 0.79 9.90 3.49
N ARG A 14 -0.29 10.28 4.16
CA ARG A 14 -0.56 9.89 5.55
C ARG A 14 -1.54 8.72 5.53
N VAL A 15 -1.25 7.70 6.34
CA VAL A 15 -2.00 6.44 6.39
C VAL A 15 -2.29 6.07 7.85
N ASP A 16 -3.38 5.37 8.09
CA ASP A 16 -3.81 5.07 9.47
C ASP A 16 -2.84 4.17 10.21
N LEU A 17 -2.34 3.12 9.56
CA LEU A 17 -1.34 2.21 10.12
C LEU A 17 -0.36 1.76 9.04
N ALA A 18 0.92 1.64 9.42
CA ALA A 18 1.94 1.07 8.54
C ALA A 18 2.90 0.14 9.27
N ASP A 19 3.35 -0.90 8.56
CA ASP A 19 4.53 -1.71 8.86
C ASP A 19 5.55 -1.42 7.75
N ALA A 20 6.57 -0.63 8.08
CA ALA A 20 7.57 -0.19 7.10
C ALA A 20 8.54 -1.32 6.71
N ASP A 21 8.79 -2.28 7.61
CA ASP A 21 9.69 -3.40 7.35
C ASP A 21 9.07 -4.37 6.33
N LEU A 22 7.76 -4.58 6.42
CA LEU A 22 7.00 -5.40 5.48
C LEU A 22 6.39 -4.60 4.31
N MET A 23 6.55 -3.28 4.31
CA MET A 23 5.97 -2.36 3.33
C MET A 23 4.44 -2.53 3.22
N ILE A 24 3.75 -2.62 4.36
CA ILE A 24 2.29 -2.77 4.44
C ILE A 24 1.67 -1.48 4.98
N VAL A 25 0.63 -1.00 4.30
CA VAL A 25 -0.28 0.05 4.76
C VAL A 25 -1.64 -0.56 5.06
N ILE A 26 -2.28 -0.10 6.13
CA ILE A 26 -3.65 -0.47 6.51
C ILE A 26 -4.45 0.82 6.69
N GLU A 27 -5.60 0.92 6.02
CA GLU A 27 -6.52 2.06 6.09
C GLU A 27 -7.90 1.59 6.57
N ALA A 28 -8.50 2.35 7.49
CA ALA A 28 -9.87 2.14 7.97
C ALA A 28 -10.80 3.18 7.34
N GLU A 29 -11.53 2.76 6.31
CA GLU A 29 -12.40 3.60 5.52
C GLU A 29 -13.72 3.86 6.26
N SER A 30 -13.97 5.12 6.60
CA SER A 30 -15.29 5.59 7.04
C SER A 30 -16.13 5.98 5.82
N LEU A 31 -17.38 5.54 5.74
CA LEU A 31 -18.35 5.95 4.72
C LEU A 31 -18.71 7.44 4.77
N GLU A 32 -18.28 8.17 5.81
CA GLU A 32 -18.91 9.42 6.27
C GLU A 32 -18.43 10.70 5.55
N PHE A 33 -17.49 10.62 4.59
CA PHE A 33 -16.97 11.83 3.94
C PHE A 33 -17.24 11.82 2.43
N HIS A 34 -18.07 12.79 2.01
CA HIS A 34 -18.30 13.28 0.65
C HIS A 34 -17.65 12.45 -0.47
N ALA A 35 -18.39 11.46 -0.97
CA ALA A 35 -18.05 10.68 -2.16
C ALA A 35 -18.20 11.54 -3.42
N ASP A 36 -17.43 12.62 -3.53
CA ASP A 36 -17.31 13.40 -4.76
C ASP A 36 -16.14 12.88 -5.62
N ALA A 37 -16.16 13.26 -6.90
CA ALA A 37 -15.16 12.80 -7.86
C ALA A 37 -13.73 13.23 -7.50
N ALA A 38 -13.56 14.34 -6.75
CA ALA A 38 -12.25 14.82 -6.36
C ALA A 38 -11.66 13.97 -5.22
N ALA A 39 -12.47 13.59 -4.22
CA ALA A 39 -12.08 12.68 -3.17
C ALA A 39 -11.66 11.31 -3.73
N LEU A 40 -12.47 10.75 -4.64
CA LEU A 40 -12.14 9.49 -5.31
C LEU A 40 -10.83 9.61 -6.11
N GLN A 41 -10.65 10.68 -6.89
CA GLN A 41 -9.43 10.89 -7.66
C GLN A 41 -8.19 11.03 -6.75
N HIS A 42 -8.33 11.73 -5.62
CA HIS A 42 -7.27 11.87 -4.63
C HIS A 42 -6.86 10.51 -4.05
N ASP A 43 -7.82 9.68 -3.66
CA ASP A 43 -7.56 8.34 -3.14
C ASP A 43 -6.94 7.42 -4.18
N CYS A 44 -7.45 7.43 -5.41
CA CYS A 44 -6.83 6.68 -6.51
C CYS A 44 -5.35 7.07 -6.68
N ARG A 45 -5.03 8.37 -6.69
CA ARG A 45 -3.65 8.86 -6.81
C ARG A 45 -2.79 8.48 -5.61
N ARG A 46 -3.32 8.60 -4.40
CA ARG A 46 -2.64 8.23 -3.15
C ARG A 46 -2.27 6.75 -3.14
N TYR A 47 -3.25 5.87 -3.35
CA TYR A 47 -3.05 4.42 -3.30
C TYR A 47 -2.23 3.89 -4.48
N THR A 48 -2.40 4.46 -5.68
CA THR A 48 -1.52 4.16 -6.82
C THR A 48 -0.08 4.58 -6.51
N GLY A 49 0.12 5.75 -5.89
CA GLY A 49 1.43 6.25 -5.52
C GLY A 49 2.13 5.39 -4.46
N LEU A 50 1.37 4.83 -3.51
CA LEU A 50 1.86 3.83 -2.55
C LEU A 50 2.24 2.53 -3.27
N GLY A 51 1.34 1.99 -4.10
CA GLY A 51 1.56 0.75 -4.86
C GLY A 51 2.77 0.83 -5.79
N ALA A 52 2.93 1.93 -6.51
CA ALA A 52 4.09 2.18 -7.39
C ALA A 52 5.43 2.23 -6.64
N ARG A 53 5.40 2.47 -5.32
CA ARG A 53 6.58 2.46 -4.43
C ARG A 53 6.75 1.14 -3.70
N GLY A 54 6.00 0.12 -4.13
CA GLY A 54 6.09 -1.22 -3.59
C GLY A 54 5.41 -1.39 -2.24
N TRP A 55 4.51 -0.49 -1.82
CA TRP A 55 3.65 -0.71 -0.65
C TRP A 55 2.44 -1.56 -1.04
N VAL A 56 2.02 -2.47 -0.16
CA VAL A 56 0.72 -3.15 -0.26
C VAL A 56 -0.25 -2.39 0.63
N VAL A 57 -1.37 -1.96 0.07
CA VAL A 57 -2.40 -1.20 0.77
C VAL A 57 -3.59 -2.12 1.03
N LEU A 58 -3.87 -2.41 2.30
CA LEU A 58 -5.06 -3.12 2.73
C LEU A 58 -6.07 -2.08 3.23
N ARG A 59 -7.27 -2.11 2.67
CA ARG A 59 -8.35 -1.17 3.00
C ARG A 59 -9.49 -1.97 3.57
N PHE A 60 -9.95 -1.57 4.75
CA PHE A 60 -11.12 -2.15 5.40
C PHE A 60 -12.12 -1.06 5.66
N THR A 61 -13.40 -1.33 5.48
CA THR A 61 -14.44 -0.45 5.99
C THR A 61 -14.42 -0.46 7.51
N TRP A 62 -14.82 0.65 8.13
CA TRP A 62 -15.01 0.70 9.59
C TRP A 62 -15.92 -0.44 10.08
N SER A 63 -16.97 -0.77 9.33
CA SER A 63 -17.88 -1.87 9.66
C SER A 63 -17.16 -3.23 9.70
N GLU A 64 -16.31 -3.53 8.73
CA GLU A 64 -15.50 -4.76 8.73
C GLU A 64 -14.54 -4.81 9.90
N VAL A 65 -13.88 -3.69 10.23
CA VAL A 65 -12.96 -3.61 11.38
C VAL A 65 -13.71 -3.91 12.68
N MET A 66 -14.92 -3.39 12.84
CA MET A 66 -15.69 -3.53 14.09
C MET A 66 -16.46 -4.84 14.19
N THR A 67 -16.91 -5.41 13.08
CA THR A 67 -17.85 -6.54 13.06
C THR A 67 -17.26 -7.83 12.49
N GLN A 68 -16.13 -7.76 11.78
CA GLN A 68 -15.51 -8.90 11.10
C GLN A 68 -14.00 -9.02 11.40
N PRO A 69 -13.60 -9.09 12.68
CA PRO A 69 -12.17 -9.12 13.05
C PRO A 69 -11.43 -10.34 12.50
N HIS A 70 -12.14 -11.45 12.23
CA HIS A 70 -11.56 -12.64 11.61
C HIS A 70 -11.08 -12.38 10.18
N TYR A 71 -11.91 -11.70 9.38
CA TYR A 71 -11.56 -11.32 8.00
C TYR A 71 -10.35 -10.39 7.98
N VAL A 72 -10.35 -9.36 8.82
CA VAL A 72 -9.21 -8.42 8.96
C VAL A 72 -7.94 -9.18 9.33
N ARG A 73 -8.00 -10.05 10.35
CA ARG A 73 -6.84 -10.82 10.81
C ARG A 73 -6.31 -11.74 9.72
N GLU A 74 -7.18 -12.42 8.98
CA GLU A 74 -6.79 -13.33 7.91
C GLU A 74 -6.05 -12.57 6.80
N ALA A 75 -6.63 -11.47 6.31
CA ALA A 75 -6.02 -10.61 5.29
C ALA A 75 -4.65 -10.08 5.72
N LEU A 76 -4.53 -9.61 6.98
CA LEU A 76 -3.26 -9.15 7.55
C LEU A 76 -2.22 -10.28 7.61
N THR A 77 -2.62 -11.46 8.09
CA THR A 77 -1.71 -12.60 8.27
C THR A 77 -1.20 -13.14 6.94
N MET A 78 -2.09 -13.30 5.96
CA MET A 78 -1.75 -13.73 4.61
C MET A 78 -0.79 -12.75 3.95
N THR A 79 -1.11 -11.45 4.01
CA THR A 79 -0.26 -10.41 3.41
C THR A 79 1.12 -10.36 4.06
N ALA A 80 1.18 -10.40 5.40
CA ALA A 80 2.45 -10.43 6.12
C ALA A 80 3.29 -11.66 5.78
N ALA A 81 2.67 -12.84 5.60
CA ALA A 81 3.38 -14.06 5.18
C ALA A 81 4.02 -13.88 3.80
N VAL A 82 3.27 -13.40 2.81
CA VAL A 82 3.78 -13.11 1.46
C VAL A 82 4.91 -12.08 1.49
N ARG A 83 4.81 -11.05 2.33
CA ARG A 83 5.85 -10.02 2.44
C ARG A 83 7.13 -10.52 3.09
N ARG A 84 7.02 -11.38 4.11
CA ARG A 84 8.18 -11.98 4.77
C ARG A 84 8.95 -12.93 3.85
N THR A 85 8.29 -13.61 2.90
CA THR A 85 8.99 -14.47 1.93
C THR A 85 9.69 -13.64 0.86
N ALA A 86 9.05 -12.58 0.36
CA ALA A 86 9.63 -11.66 -0.62
C ALA A 86 10.88 -10.94 -0.10
N THR A 87 10.82 -10.40 1.13
CA THR A 87 11.95 -9.70 1.78
C THR A 87 13.14 -10.63 2.03
N LYS A 88 12.90 -11.87 2.47
CA LYS A 88 13.95 -12.90 2.59
C LYS A 88 14.58 -13.27 1.25
N GLY A 89 13.80 -13.29 0.17
CA GLY A 89 14.28 -13.52 -1.19
C GLY A 89 15.18 -12.39 -1.70
N GLN A 90 14.79 -11.14 -1.44
CA GLN A 90 15.58 -9.95 -1.80
C GLN A 90 16.88 -9.82 -1.01
N ALA A 91 16.91 -10.22 0.26
CA ALA A 91 18.14 -10.22 1.07
C ALA A 91 19.19 -11.24 0.56
N ARG A 92 18.80 -12.25 -0.23
CA ARG A 92 19.74 -13.19 -0.88
C ARG A 92 20.31 -12.65 -2.19
N THR A 93 19.71 -11.62 -2.78
CA THR A 93 20.18 -10.94 -3.98
C THR A 93 20.78 -9.58 -3.59
N GLY A 94 22.04 -9.58 -3.15
CA GLY A 94 22.86 -8.36 -3.06
C GLY A 94 23.04 -7.68 -4.43
N PRO A 95 23.46 -6.41 -4.47
CA PRO A 95 22.91 -5.40 -5.36
C PRO A 95 23.26 -5.65 -6.83
N ALA A 96 22.25 -5.90 -7.67
CA ALA A 96 22.35 -5.68 -9.09
C ALA A 96 21.99 -4.22 -9.38
N GLU A 97 22.92 -3.55 -10.05
CA GLU A 97 22.89 -2.14 -10.39
C GLU A 97 21.61 -1.70 -11.11
N THR A 98 21.25 -0.45 -10.84
CA THR A 98 20.12 0.28 -11.41
C THR A 98 20.25 0.40 -12.93
N GLY A 99 19.24 -0.02 -13.69
CA GLY A 99 19.12 0.40 -15.08
C GLY A 99 18.25 -0.49 -15.97
N ALA A 100 16.92 -0.33 -15.91
CA ALA A 100 16.07 -0.67 -17.05
C ALA A 100 14.74 0.09 -16.98
N VAL A 101 14.70 1.23 -17.65
CA VAL A 101 13.44 1.89 -18.02
C VAL A 101 12.88 1.11 -19.21
N VAL A 102 11.77 0.39 -19.02
CA VAL A 102 11.09 -0.29 -20.13
C VAL A 102 10.36 0.77 -20.96
N ALA A 103 10.92 1.08 -22.14
CA ALA A 103 10.27 1.92 -23.13
C ALA A 103 9.11 1.17 -23.78
N VAL A 104 7.87 1.60 -23.50
CA VAL A 104 6.68 1.17 -24.23
C VAL A 104 6.73 1.78 -25.63
N ARG A 105 6.90 0.94 -26.66
CA ARG A 105 6.72 1.34 -28.05
C ARG A 105 5.24 1.55 -28.32
N ARG A 106 4.87 2.76 -28.78
CA ARG A 106 3.57 3.00 -29.43
C ARG A 106 3.74 2.70 -30.91
N SER A 107 2.94 1.77 -31.43
CA SER A 107 2.77 1.59 -32.87
C SER A 107 1.84 2.68 -33.39
N ALA A 108 2.21 3.24 -34.55
CA ALA A 108 1.46 4.22 -35.32
C ALA A 108 0.21 3.59 -35.98
#